data_AF-A0A7S3C393-F1
#
_entry.id   AF-A0A7S3C393-F1
#
_cell.length_a   1.000
_cell.length_b   1.000
_cell.length_c   1.000
_cell.angle_alpha   90.00
_cell.angle_beta   90.00
_cell.angle_gamma   90.00
#
_symmetry.space_group_name_H-M   'P 1'
#
loop_
_entity.id
_entity.type
_entity.pdbx_description
1 polymer ?
#
loop_
_entity_poly.entity_id
_entity_poly.type
_entity_poly.pdbx_seq_one_letter_code
_entity_poly.pdbx_strand_id
1 'polypeptide(L)'
;VIETRLSGFLVHAAVLGTLSFVSRLRAVPIAVVHGVFLYLGQKVMSGNQFLQRLRALAVPLPTNLDTETESERSILVLGRKPVAMFTGLQLACLCTLWALKLQPALGMIFPAAIGILMFIRAQLLPRLFSRRELSVIDTPIWSIRAPTVSKRDIV
;
A
#
# COMPACT_ATOMS: atom_id res chain seq x y z
N VAL A 1 7.58 -15.75 5.45
CA VAL A 1 6.49 -15.66 6.45
C VAL A 1 6.61 -16.89 7.32
N ILE A 2 6.78 -16.71 8.63
CA ILE A 2 6.73 -17.82 9.59
C ILE A 2 5.26 -18.04 9.98
N GLU A 3 4.80 -19.28 10.08
CA GLU A 3 3.44 -19.56 10.55
C GLU A 3 3.34 -19.31 12.06
N THR A 4 2.63 -18.25 12.46
CA THR A 4 2.57 -17.80 13.86
C THR A 4 1.22 -18.10 14.49
N ARG A 5 0.82 -19.38 14.55
CA ARG A 5 -0.45 -19.82 15.18
C ARG A 5 -0.51 -19.48 16.67
N LEU A 6 0.63 -19.64 17.37
CA LEU A 6 0.73 -19.38 18.81
C LEU A 6 0.71 -17.88 19.15
N SER A 7 1.26 -17.03 18.27
CA SER A 7 1.34 -15.58 18.51
C SER A 7 -0.05 -14.96 18.64
N GLY A 8 -0.97 -15.29 17.73
CA GLY A 8 -2.35 -14.81 17.80
C GLY A 8 -3.07 -15.24 19.08
N PHE A 9 -2.92 -16.52 19.47
CA PHE A 9 -3.50 -17.03 20.71
C PHE A 9 -2.99 -16.29 21.95
N LEU A 10 -1.66 -16.08 22.04
CA LEU A 10 -1.04 -15.38 23.16
C LEU A 10 -1.47 -13.91 23.25
N VAL A 11 -1.62 -13.22 22.11
CA VAL A 11 -2.12 -11.83 22.08
C VAL A 11 -3.55 -11.77 22.63
N HIS A 12 -4.46 -12.65 22.20
CA HIS A 12 -5.82 -12.67 22.71
C HIS A 12 -5.88 -13.04 24.20
N ALA A 13 -5.08 -13.99 24.65
CA ALA A 13 -4.97 -14.35 26.06
C ALA A 13 -4.43 -13.17 26.91
N ALA A 14 -3.43 -12.44 26.41
CA ALA A 14 -2.88 -11.26 27.09
C ALA A 14 -3.91 -10.10 27.16
N VAL A 15 -4.71 -9.91 26.10
CA VAL A 15 -5.82 -8.95 26.10
C VAL A 15 -6.85 -9.31 27.18
N LEU A 16 -7.23 -10.58 27.32
CA LEU A 16 -8.11 -11.03 28.41
C LEU A 16 -7.48 -10.82 29.80
N GLY A 17 -6.19 -11.14 29.94
CA GLY A 17 -5.44 -10.95 31.19
C GLY A 17 -5.23 -9.48 31.58
N THR A 18 -5.49 -8.52 30.68
CA THR A 18 -5.32 -7.09 30.94
C THR A 18 -6.24 -6.58 32.06
N LEU A 19 -7.41 -7.20 32.24
CA LEU A 19 -8.36 -6.86 33.32
C LEU A 19 -7.73 -6.97 34.71
N SER A 20 -6.93 -8.01 34.95
CA SER A 20 -6.25 -8.25 36.22
C SER A 20 -5.01 -7.36 36.43
N PHE A 21 -4.46 -6.78 35.37
CA PHE A 21 -3.21 -6.01 35.38
C PHE A 21 -3.42 -4.49 35.20
N VAL A 22 -4.66 -4.03 35.13
CA VAL A 22 -5.03 -2.64 34.83
C VAL A 22 -4.31 -1.59 35.70
N SER A 23 -4.13 -1.87 37.00
CA SER A 23 -3.45 -0.96 37.93
C SER A 23 -1.99 -0.71 37.57
N ARG A 24 -1.30 -1.70 36.97
CA ARG A 24 0.08 -1.57 36.49
C ARG A 24 0.13 -0.94 35.10
N LEU A 25 -0.83 -1.24 34.23
CA LEU A 25 -0.89 -0.64 32.89
C LEU A 25 -1.11 0.87 32.93
N ARG A 26 -1.81 1.39 33.95
CA ARG A 26 -2.03 2.84 34.12
C ARG A 26 -0.73 3.63 34.31
N ALA A 27 0.36 2.99 34.72
CA ALA A 27 1.67 3.63 34.80
C ALA A 27 2.26 3.98 33.43
N VAL A 28 1.75 3.40 32.34
CA VAL A 28 2.21 3.69 30.98
C VAL A 28 1.56 5.00 30.50
N PRO A 29 2.34 6.04 30.18
CA PRO A 29 1.81 7.30 29.68
C PRO A 29 1.14 7.12 28.31
N ILE A 30 0.00 7.77 28.09
CA ILE A 30 -0.73 7.73 26.81
C ILE A 30 0.13 8.21 25.63
N ALA A 31 1.11 9.08 25.89
CA ALA A 31 2.06 9.56 24.90
C ALA A 31 2.86 8.42 24.24
N VAL A 32 3.20 7.37 24.99
CA VAL A 32 3.94 6.20 24.47
C VAL A 32 3.07 5.43 23.48
N VAL A 33 1.78 5.25 23.77
CA VAL A 33 0.83 4.54 22.90
C VAL A 33 0.68 5.28 21.56
N HIS A 34 0.55 6.61 21.59
CA HIS A 34 0.53 7.41 20.37
C HIS A 34 1.84 7.31 19.57
N GLY A 35 3.00 7.26 20.25
CA GLY A 35 4.29 7.04 19.62
C GLY A 35 4.39 5.69 18.91
N VAL A 36 3.96 4.62 19.56
CA VAL A 36 3.89 3.27 18.96
C VAL A 36 2.91 3.24 17.79
N PHE A 37 1.73 3.86 17.94
CA PHE A 37 0.74 3.94 16.86
C PHE A 37 1.28 4.69 15.63
N LEU A 38 2.03 5.79 15.84
CA LEU A 38 2.68 6.53 14.77
C LEU A 38 3.75 5.68 14.06
N TYR A 39 4.59 4.96 14.82
CA TYR A 39 5.58 4.04 14.26
C TYR A 39 4.94 2.93 13.42
N LEU A 40 3.87 2.31 13.93
CA LEU A 40 3.10 1.31 13.19
C LEU A 40 2.48 1.91 11.92
N GLY A 41 1.93 3.13 12.01
CA GLY A 41 1.42 3.87 10.86
C GLY A 41 2.49 4.08 9.77
N GLN A 42 3.68 4.53 10.16
CA GLN A 42 4.80 4.69 9.23
C GLN A 42 5.21 3.36 8.59
N LYS A 43 5.27 2.26 9.35
CA LYS A 43 5.59 0.92 8.83
C LYS A 43 4.57 0.45 7.81
N VAL A 44 3.28 0.62 8.09
CA VAL A 44 2.20 0.29 7.15
C VAL A 44 2.28 1.13 5.87
N MET A 45 2.64 2.42 5.99
CA MET A 45 2.79 3.32 4.84
C MET A 45 4.03 3.02 3.98
N SER A 46 5.12 2.53 4.57
CA SER A 46 6.39 2.29 3.84
C SER A 46 6.29 1.22 2.75
N GLY A 47 5.42 0.22 2.92
CA GLY A 47 5.21 -0.85 1.93
C GLY A 47 4.22 -0.50 0.81
N ASN A 48 3.64 0.70 0.82
CA ASN A 48 2.59 1.06 -0.12
C ASN A 48 3.15 1.60 -1.45
N GLN A 49 2.95 0.84 -2.53
CA GLN A 49 3.40 1.20 -3.88
C GLN A 49 2.84 2.54 -4.38
N PHE A 50 1.62 2.93 -4.00
CA PHE A 50 1.05 4.24 -4.37
C PHE A 50 1.86 5.40 -3.75
N LEU A 51 2.20 5.30 -2.46
CA LEU A 51 2.98 6.31 -1.76
C LEU A 51 4.41 6.38 -2.29
N GLN A 52 5.00 5.25 -2.64
CA GLN A 52 6.31 5.20 -3.29
C GLN A 52 6.30 5.93 -4.64
N ARG A 53 5.26 5.71 -5.48
CA ARG A 53 5.10 6.41 -6.76
C ARG A 53 4.85 7.90 -6.59
N LEU A 54 4.00 8.27 -5.63
CA LEU A 54 3.72 9.67 -5.32
C LEU A 54 4.99 10.41 -4.87
N ARG A 55 5.81 9.80 -4.02
CA ARG A 55 7.09 10.36 -3.59
C ARG A 55 8.08 10.48 -4.75
N ALA A 56 8.17 9.46 -5.61
CA ALA A 56 9.04 9.48 -6.78
C ALA A 56 8.62 10.53 -7.83
N LEU A 57 7.33 10.91 -7.89
CA LEU A 57 6.86 12.02 -8.71
C LEU A 57 7.13 13.39 -8.05
N ALA A 58 7.07 13.47 -6.72
CA ALA A 58 7.24 14.72 -5.96
C ALA A 58 8.71 15.12 -5.76
N VAL A 59 9.61 14.14 -5.63
CA VAL A 59 11.05 14.37 -5.50
C VAL A 59 11.69 14.28 -6.89
N PRO A 60 12.43 15.31 -7.37
CA PRO A 60 13.20 15.20 -8.60
C PRO A 60 14.25 14.10 -8.44
N LEU A 61 14.35 13.17 -9.41
CA LEU A 61 15.27 12.04 -9.35
C LEU A 61 16.68 12.50 -8.97
N PRO A 62 17.29 11.96 -7.89
CA PRO A 62 18.72 12.13 -7.68
C PRO A 62 19.48 11.46 -8.84
N THR A 63 20.52 12.13 -9.34
CA THR A 63 21.36 11.74 -10.48
C THR A 63 22.15 10.43 -10.30
N ASN A 64 21.99 9.73 -9.17
CA ASN A 64 22.80 8.56 -8.85
C ASN A 64 22.18 7.27 -9.37
N LEU A 65 23.00 6.50 -10.10
CA LEU A 65 22.67 5.32 -10.89
C LEU A 65 22.34 4.05 -10.07
N ASP A 66 22.00 4.18 -8.79
CA ASP A 66 21.70 3.05 -7.91
C ASP A 66 20.18 2.90 -7.79
N THR A 67 19.57 2.41 -8.87
CA THR A 67 18.12 2.27 -8.98
C THR A 67 17.61 1.09 -8.14
N GLU A 68 17.45 1.31 -6.83
CA GLU A 68 16.93 0.34 -5.85
C GLU A 68 15.39 0.31 -5.75
N THR A 69 14.68 1.32 -6.29
CA THR A 69 13.22 1.47 -6.04
C THR A 69 12.34 1.22 -7.28
N GLU A 70 11.31 0.35 -7.16
CA GLU A 70 10.29 0.01 -8.19
C GLU A 70 9.75 1.23 -8.95
N SER A 71 9.48 2.31 -8.22
CA SER A 71 8.81 3.51 -8.77
C SER A 71 9.67 4.31 -9.74
N GLU A 72 11.00 4.32 -9.55
CA GLU A 72 11.92 5.11 -10.37
C GLU A 72 12.09 4.49 -11.77
N ARG A 73 12.04 3.16 -11.86
CA ARG A 73 12.05 2.45 -13.16
C ARG A 73 10.74 2.57 -13.92
N SER A 74 9.58 2.53 -13.26
CA SER A 74 8.30 2.75 -13.96
C SER A 74 8.26 4.13 -14.63
N ILE A 75 8.82 5.16 -13.99
CA ILE A 75 8.91 6.53 -14.54
C ILE A 75 9.92 6.62 -15.70
N LEU A 76 11.04 5.88 -15.64
CA LEU A 76 12.03 5.81 -16.71
C LEU A 76 11.54 5.04 -17.95
N VAL A 77 10.72 4.00 -17.77
CA VAL A 77 10.26 3.12 -18.87
C VAL A 77 8.98 3.64 -19.55
N LEU A 78 8.01 4.21 -18.81
CA LEU A 78 6.77 4.75 -19.39
C LEU A 78 6.80 6.28 -19.60
N GLY A 79 7.77 6.99 -19.02
CA GLY A 79 7.77 8.44 -18.96
C GLY A 79 6.88 8.99 -17.84
N ARG A 80 7.13 10.25 -17.46
CA ARG A 80 6.53 10.89 -16.26
C ARG A 80 5.00 11.13 -16.37
N LYS A 81 4.49 11.32 -17.60
CA LYS A 81 3.09 11.69 -17.86
C LYS A 81 2.08 10.56 -17.57
N PRO A 82 2.22 9.33 -18.10
CA PRO A 82 1.28 8.23 -17.82
C PRO A 82 1.26 7.84 -16.33
N VAL A 83 2.43 7.83 -15.67
CA VAL A 83 2.52 7.54 -14.23
C VAL A 83 1.80 8.61 -13.40
N ALA A 84 1.98 9.90 -13.72
CA ALA A 84 1.27 10.98 -13.04
C ALA A 84 -0.25 10.91 -13.22
N MET A 85 -0.74 10.52 -14.40
CA MET A 85 -2.18 10.35 -14.65
C MET A 85 -2.77 9.20 -13.82
N PHE A 86 -2.06 8.07 -13.75
CA PHE A 86 -2.48 6.92 -12.94
C PHE A 86 -2.49 7.24 -11.44
N THR A 87 -1.41 7.84 -10.94
CA THR A 87 -1.31 8.26 -9.53
C THR A 87 -2.33 9.36 -9.20
N GLY A 88 -2.64 10.26 -10.14
CA GLY A 88 -3.69 11.27 -9.99
C GLY A 88 -5.09 10.66 -9.85
N LEU A 89 -5.41 9.64 -10.66
CA LEU A 89 -6.66 8.89 -10.52
C LEU A 89 -6.75 8.18 -9.17
N GLN A 90 -5.66 7.53 -8.72
CA GLN A 90 -5.61 6.89 -7.40
C GLN A 90 -5.80 7.89 -6.26
N LEU A 91 -5.21 9.09 -6.38
CA LEU A 91 -5.35 10.16 -5.41
C LEU A 91 -6.80 10.70 -5.38
N ALA A 92 -7.43 10.89 -6.54
CA ALA A 92 -8.82 11.33 -6.62
C ALA A 92 -9.77 10.32 -5.94
N CYS A 93 -9.57 9.03 -6.20
CA CYS A 93 -10.28 7.94 -5.52
C CYS A 93 -10.11 7.98 -3.99
N LEU A 94 -8.88 8.20 -3.51
CA LEU A 94 -8.58 8.32 -2.08
C LEU A 94 -9.27 9.54 -1.46
N CYS A 95 -9.25 10.70 -2.13
CA CYS A 95 -9.93 11.91 -1.68
C CYS A 95 -11.45 11.72 -1.59
N THR A 96 -12.06 11.07 -2.57
CA THR A 96 -13.51 10.74 -2.54
C THR A 96 -13.84 9.85 -1.34
N LEU A 97 -13.05 8.80 -1.11
CA LEU A 97 -13.24 7.94 0.07
C LEU A 97 -13.03 8.70 1.39
N TRP A 98 -12.05 9.60 1.43
CA TRP A 98 -11.80 10.44 2.60
C TRP A 98 -12.99 11.35 2.89
N ALA A 99 -13.55 12.01 1.87
CA ALA A 99 -14.74 12.86 2.00
C ALA A 99 -15.94 12.07 2.52
N LEU A 100 -16.16 10.85 2.00
CA LEU A 100 -17.21 9.95 2.51
C LEU A 100 -16.98 9.56 3.97
N LYS A 101 -15.73 9.29 4.35
CA LYS A 101 -15.35 8.94 5.73
C LYS A 101 -15.56 10.09 6.72
N LEU A 102 -15.53 11.35 6.27
CA LEU A 102 -15.82 12.52 7.12
C LEU A 102 -17.31 12.63 7.48
N GLN A 103 -18.20 11.91 6.79
CA GLN A 103 -19.64 11.95 7.02
C GLN A 103 -20.08 10.73 7.84
N PRO A 104 -20.34 10.87 9.15
CA PRO A 104 -20.68 9.73 10.02
C PRO A 104 -22.00 9.05 9.64
N ALA A 105 -22.95 9.81 9.05
CA ALA A 105 -24.22 9.27 8.56
C ALA A 105 -24.05 8.29 7.37
N LEU A 106 -22.95 8.40 6.61
CA LEU A 106 -22.66 7.55 5.45
C LEU A 106 -21.76 6.35 5.80
N GLY A 107 -21.48 6.11 7.09
CA GLY A 107 -20.58 5.04 7.54
C GLY A 107 -21.00 3.63 7.09
N MET A 108 -22.31 3.38 6.95
CA MET A 108 -22.84 2.09 6.48
C MET A 108 -22.64 1.87 4.97
N ILE A 109 -22.44 2.93 4.19
CA ILE A 109 -22.19 2.88 2.75
C ILE A 109 -20.71 2.61 2.44
N PHE A 110 -19.83 2.72 3.43
CA PHE A 110 -18.39 2.56 3.25
C PHE A 110 -17.96 1.28 2.50
N PRO A 111 -18.48 0.07 2.82
CA PRO A 111 -18.16 -1.14 2.07
C PRO A 111 -18.64 -1.08 0.61
N ALA A 112 -19.83 -0.53 0.37
CA ALA A 112 -20.39 -0.36 -0.97
C ALA A 112 -19.58 0.65 -1.79
N ALA A 113 -19.11 1.74 -1.16
CA ALA A 113 -18.24 2.72 -1.80
C ALA A 113 -16.93 2.08 -2.27
N ILE A 114 -16.28 1.24 -1.45
CA ILE A 114 -15.07 0.50 -1.86
C ILE A 114 -15.37 -0.43 -3.04
N GLY A 115 -16.52 -1.12 -3.04
CA GLY A 115 -16.95 -1.94 -4.18
C GLY A 115 -17.10 -1.15 -5.48
N ILE A 116 -17.68 0.05 -5.41
CA ILE A 116 -17.80 0.96 -6.55
C ILE A 116 -16.42 1.41 -7.05
N LEU A 117 -15.48 1.70 -6.16
CA LEU A 117 -14.10 2.01 -6.56
C LEU A 117 -13.42 0.85 -7.29
N MET A 118 -13.66 -0.39 -6.85
CA MET A 118 -13.12 -1.58 -7.51
C MET A 118 -13.71 -1.75 -8.92
N PHE A 119 -15.01 -1.45 -9.10
CA PHE A 119 -15.65 -1.43 -10.42
C PHE A 119 -15.11 -0.32 -11.32
N ILE A 120 -14.93 0.89 -10.79
CA ILE A 120 -14.31 2.01 -11.52
C ILE A 120 -12.90 1.62 -11.97
N ARG A 121 -12.09 1.00 -11.11
CA ARG A 121 -10.77 0.49 -11.49
C ARG A 121 -10.88 -0.50 -12.66
N ALA A 122 -11.78 -1.47 -12.58
CA ALA A 122 -11.91 -2.51 -13.60
C ALA A 122 -12.35 -1.96 -14.97
N GLN A 123 -13.17 -0.91 -14.99
CA GLN A 123 -13.74 -0.35 -16.23
C GLN A 123 -12.95 0.84 -16.81
N LEU A 124 -12.30 1.63 -15.95
CA LEU A 124 -11.64 2.89 -16.34
C LEU A 124 -10.17 2.69 -16.72
N LEU A 125 -9.43 1.80 -16.04
CA LEU A 125 -8.04 1.48 -16.38
C LEU A 125 -7.85 0.94 -17.81
N PRO A 126 -8.65 -0.04 -18.30
CA PRO A 126 -8.45 -0.58 -19.65
C PRO A 126 -8.89 0.38 -20.77
N ARG A 127 -9.58 1.49 -20.43
CA ARG A 127 -9.95 2.54 -21.40
C ARG A 127 -8.90 3.63 -21.53
N LEU A 128 -8.09 3.85 -20.50
CA LEU A 128 -7.10 4.95 -20.46
C LEU A 128 -5.67 4.49 -20.78
N PHE A 129 -5.36 3.21 -20.65
CA PHE A 129 -3.99 2.68 -20.82
C PHE A 129 -3.95 1.43 -21.69
N SER A 130 -2.88 1.29 -22.47
CA SER A 130 -2.64 0.08 -23.28
C SER A 130 -2.24 -1.10 -22.39
N ARG A 131 -2.55 -2.34 -22.82
CA ARG A 131 -2.22 -3.58 -22.07
C ARG A 131 -0.74 -3.69 -21.68
N ARG A 132 0.16 -3.14 -22.51
CA ARG A 132 1.61 -3.09 -22.25
C ARG A 132 1.99 -2.13 -21.11
N GLU A 133 1.26 -1.02 -20.96
CA GLU A 133 1.52 -0.05 -19.90
C GLU A 133 1.04 -0.57 -18.55
N LEU A 134 -0.14 -1.19 -18.50
CA LEU A 134 -0.63 -1.87 -17.29
C LEU A 134 0.33 -2.96 -16.83
N SER A 135 0.85 -3.78 -17.76
CA SER A 135 1.72 -4.90 -17.38
C SER A 135 3.01 -4.44 -16.69
N VAL A 136 3.57 -3.30 -17.09
CA VAL A 136 4.80 -2.75 -16.50
C VAL A 136 4.53 -2.07 -15.16
N ILE A 137 3.31 -1.56 -14.95
CA ILE A 137 2.88 -0.96 -13.68
C ILE A 137 2.53 -2.05 -12.64
N ASP A 138 2.05 -3.22 -13.06
CA ASP A 138 1.65 -4.30 -12.15
C ASP A 138 2.75 -5.38 -11.94
N THR A 139 3.87 -5.34 -12.67
CA THR A 139 4.96 -6.31 -12.46
C THR A 139 5.88 -5.91 -11.32
N PRO A 140 6.13 -6.79 -10.34
CA PRO A 140 7.11 -6.55 -9.29
C PRO A 140 8.55 -6.75 -9.81
N ILE A 141 9.50 -5.92 -9.35
CA ILE A 141 10.90 -5.78 -9.80
C ILE A 141 11.60 -7.14 -9.97
N TRP A 142 11.32 -8.10 -9.08
CA TRP A 142 12.00 -9.39 -9.06
C TRP A 142 11.69 -10.24 -10.31
N SER A 143 10.55 -10.03 -10.98
CA SER A 143 10.20 -10.79 -12.19
C SER A 143 10.99 -10.34 -13.42
N ILE A 144 11.57 -9.14 -13.40
CA ILE A 144 12.35 -8.55 -14.50
C ILE A 144 13.83 -8.98 -14.40
N ARG A 145 14.31 -9.28 -13.18
CA ARG A 145 15.68 -9.74 -12.92
C ARG A 145 15.83 -11.25 -12.87
N ALA A 146 14.74 -12.01 -12.79
CA ALA A 146 14.81 -13.46 -12.91
C ALA A 146 15.33 -13.81 -14.32
N PRO A 147 16.48 -14.50 -14.47
CA PRO A 147 16.78 -15.11 -15.76
C PRO A 147 15.59 -16.01 -16.08
N THR A 148 15.04 -15.85 -17.28
CA THR A 148 13.97 -16.71 -17.77
C THR A 148 14.54 -18.13 -17.88
N VAL A 149 14.52 -18.89 -16.79
CA VAL A 149 14.73 -20.33 -16.83
C VAL A 149 13.51 -20.86 -17.59
N SER A 150 13.75 -21.08 -18.87
CA SER A 150 12.77 -21.62 -19.79
C SER A 150 12.36 -22.97 -19.25
N LYS A 151 11.06 -23.23 -19.12
CA LYS A 151 10.52 -24.55 -18.74
C LYS A 151 10.95 -25.70 -19.68
N ARG A 152 11.70 -25.40 -20.75
CA ARG A 152 12.37 -26.40 -21.61
C ARG A 152 13.67 -26.96 -21.02
N ASP A 153 14.21 -26.37 -19.95
CA ASP A 153 15.48 -26.81 -19.34
C ASP A 153 15.26 -27.76 -18.14
N ILE A 154 14.02 -28.18 -17.89
CA ILE A 154 13.62 -29.12 -16.81
C ILE A 154 12.76 -30.26 -17.39
N VAL A 155 13.15 -30.80 -18.54
CA VAL A 155 12.67 -32.09 -19.06
C VAL A 155 13.86 -32.94 -19.45
#